data_AF-A0A5P1R6E7-F1
#
_entry.id   AF-A0A5P1R6E7-F1
#
_cell.length_a   1.000
_cell.length_b   1.000
_cell.length_c   1.000
_cell.angle_alpha   90.00
_cell.angle_beta   90.00
_cell.angle_gamma   90.00
#
_symmetry.space_group_name_H-M   'P 1'
#
loop_
_entity.id
_entity.type
_entity.pdbx_description
1 polymer ?
#
loop_
_entity_poly.entity_id
_entity_poly.type
_entity_poly.pdbx_seq_one_letter_code
_entity_poly.pdbx_strand_id
1 'polypeptide(L)' 'MNRRKKGNQILKARAKKAKAKLAPKSKPKYISKADRALLATAEPSQMDEHGAVAEAIE' A
#
# COMPACT_ATOMS: atom_id res chain seq x y z
N MET A 1 -10.01 -30.56 -10.08
CA MET A 1 -10.83 -29.41 -10.52
C MET A 1 -12.28 -29.82 -10.43
N ASN A 2 -12.93 -29.47 -9.33
CA ASN A 2 -14.36 -29.66 -9.09
C ASN A 2 -14.92 -28.27 -8.77
N ARG A 3 -16.19 -27.98 -9.11
CA ARG A 3 -16.81 -26.65 -8.92
C ARG A 3 -16.53 -26.05 -7.54
N ARG A 4 -16.57 -26.86 -6.48
CA ARG A 4 -16.23 -26.46 -5.10
C ARG A 4 -14.79 -25.92 -4.96
N LYS A 5 -13.79 -26.62 -5.52
CA LYS A 5 -12.39 -26.16 -5.52
C LYS A 5 -12.23 -24.84 -6.29
N LYS A 6 -12.89 -24.72 -7.46
CA LYS A 6 -12.84 -23.51 -8.30
C LYS A 6 -13.51 -22.32 -7.60
N GLY A 7 -14.66 -22.53 -6.97
CA GLY A 7 -15.33 -21.51 -6.16
C GLY A 7 -14.45 -21.01 -5.01
N ASN A 8 -13.86 -21.93 -4.24
CA ASN A 8 -12.97 -21.59 -3.13
C ASN A 8 -11.73 -20.81 -3.60
N GLN A 9 -11.16 -21.16 -4.75
CA GLN A 9 -10.02 -20.45 -5.33
C GLN A 9 -10.40 -19.01 -5.72
N ILE A 10 -11.55 -18.82 -6.35
CA ILE A 10 -12.06 -17.50 -6.75
C ILE A 10 -12.32 -16.62 -5.51
N LEU A 11 -12.97 -17.18 -4.49
CA LEU A 11 -13.27 -16.46 -3.24
C LEU A 11 -11.99 -16.02 -2.52
N LYS A 12 -11.00 -16.91 -2.41
CA LYS A 12 -9.69 -16.58 -1.82
C LYS A 12 -8.97 -15.49 -2.61
N ALA A 13 -9.00 -15.55 -3.94
CA ALA A 13 -8.38 -14.54 -4.80
C ALA A 13 -9.04 -13.17 -4.63
N ARG A 14 -10.37 -13.11 -4.57
CA ARG A 14 -11.14 -11.86 -4.33
C ARG A 14 -10.84 -11.28 -2.95
N ALA A 15 -10.82 -12.10 -1.91
CA ALA A 15 -10.48 -11.67 -0.55
C ALA A 15 -9.05 -11.11 -0.46
N LYS A 16 -8.08 -11.76 -1.13
CA LYS A 16 -6.68 -11.26 -1.20
C LYS A 16 -6.59 -9.90 -1.90
N LYS A 17 -7.31 -9.72 -3.01
CA LYS A 17 -7.38 -8.43 -3.73
C LYS A 17 -8.01 -7.33 -2.86
N ALA A 18 -9.08 -7.62 -2.13
CA ALA A 18 -9.72 -6.65 -1.24
C ALA A 18 -8.79 -6.25 -0.08
N LYS A 19 -8.12 -7.22 0.56
CA LYS A 19 -7.16 -6.96 1.65
C LYS A 19 -5.95 -6.16 1.18
N ALA A 20 -5.46 -6.41 -0.03
CA ALA A 20 -4.35 -5.65 -0.61
C ALA A 20 -4.72 -4.18 -0.91
N LYS A 21 -5.99 -3.89 -1.19
CA LYS A 21 -6.48 -2.51 -1.37
C LYS A 21 -6.63 -1.76 -0.05
N LEU A 22 -6.98 -2.46 1.03
CA LEU A 22 -7.20 -1.87 2.35
C LEU A 22 -5.91 -1.75 3.18
N ALA A 23 -4.89 -2.56 2.88
CA ALA A 23 -3.63 -2.52 3.60
C ALA A 23 -2.84 -1.25 3.26
N PRO A 24 -2.42 -0.44 4.27
CA PRO A 24 -1.52 0.68 4.03
C PRO A 24 -0.20 0.15 3.43
N LYS A 25 0.20 0.70 2.29
CA LYS A 25 1.38 0.26 1.51
C LYS A 25 2.70 0.49 2.23
N SER A 26 2.75 1.32 3.26
CA SER A 26 3.93 1.55 4.08
C SER A 26 3.59 1.57 5.55
N LYS A 27 4.50 1.02 6.36
CA LYS A 27 4.57 1.37 7.78
C LYS A 27 5.17 2.78 7.86
N PRO A 28 4.74 3.63 8.82
CA PRO A 28 5.42 4.91 9.03
C PRO A 28 6.90 4.64 9.29
N LYS A 29 7.77 5.33 8.55
CA LYS A 29 9.22 5.16 8.66
C LYS A 29 9.64 5.51 10.09
N TYR A 30 10.41 4.64 10.73
CA TYR A 30 10.97 4.96 12.04
C TYR A 30 12.03 6.04 11.86
N ILE A 31 11.84 7.17 12.55
CA ILE A 31 12.74 8.32 12.53
C ILE A 31 13.35 8.43 13.92
N SER A 32 14.68 8.46 14.02
CA SER A 32 15.38 8.59 15.29
C SER A 32 15.14 9.97 15.91
N LYS A 33 15.46 10.15 17.20
CA LYS A 33 15.27 11.44 17.88
C LYS A 33 16.10 12.57 17.24
N ALA A 34 17.30 12.26 16.74
CA ALA A 34 18.17 13.21 16.05
C ALA A 34 17.58 13.65 14.70
N ASP A 35 17.10 12.67 13.92
CA ASP A 35 16.52 12.92 12.60
C ASP A 35 15.22 13.74 12.68
N ARG A 36 14.45 13.58 13.77
CA ARG A 36 13.23 14.38 14.01
C ARG A 36 13.53 15.85 14.30
N ALA A 37 14.64 16.15 14.97
CA ALA A 37 15.07 17.53 15.22
C ALA A 37 15.58 18.21 13.93
N LEU A 38 16.28 17.45 13.08
CA LEU A 38 16.75 17.91 11.77
C LEU A 38 15.61 18.15 10.77
N LEU A 39 14.55 17.35 10.83
CA LEU A 39 13.36 17.51 9.99
C LEU A 39 12.42 18.64 10.46
N ALA A 40 12.52 19.07 11.72
CA ALA A 40 11.76 20.22 12.21
C ALA A 40 12.37 21.57 11.77
N THR A 41 13.65 21.57 11.40
CA THR A 41 14.38 22.75 10.91
C THR A 41 14.52 22.79 9.38
N ALA A 42 14.41 21.65 8.70
CA ALA A 42 14.35 21.58 7.24
C ALA A 42 12.88 21.53 6.77
N GLU A 43 12.47 22.54 6.01
CA GLU A 43 11.19 22.61 5.26
C GLU A 43 10.75 21.24 4.70
N PRO A 44 9.45 20.89 4.76
CA PRO A 44 8.94 19.60 4.28
C PRO A 44 8.96 19.53 2.74
N SER A 45 10.13 19.31 2.16
CA SER A 45 10.23 18.87 0.78
C SER A 45 9.70 17.43 0.70
N GLN A 46 8.59 17.36 -0.02
CA GLN A 46 7.78 16.19 -0.31
C GLN A 46 8.60 14.91 -0.53
N MET A 47 8.20 13.84 0.15
CA MET A 47 8.60 12.49 -0.22
C MET A 47 7.37 11.57 -0.18
N ASP A 48 7.13 11.02 -1.37
CA ASP A 48 6.49 9.73 -1.66
C ASP A 48 4.99 9.71 -1.98
N GLU A 49 4.70 10.23 -3.18
CA GLU A 49 3.65 9.72 -4.05
C GLU A 49 3.87 8.22 -4.36
N HIS A 50 3.20 7.35 -3.63
CA HIS A 50 3.13 5.93 -3.95
C HIS A 50 1.67 5.46 -4.03
N GLY A 51 1.03 5.75 -5.16
CA GLY A 51 -0.32 5.25 -5.43
C GLY A 51 -0.95 5.51 -6.80
N ALA A 52 -0.47 6.46 -7.61
CA ALA A 52 -1.08 6.79 -8.90
C ALA A 52 -0.40 6.07 -10.07
N VAL A 53 -0.79 4.83 -10.34
CA VAL A 53 -0.66 4.25 -11.70
C VAL A 53 -1.87 3.36 -11.94
N ALA A 54 -2.99 4.01 -12.26
CA ALA A 54 -4.12 3.40 -12.96
C ALA A 54 -5.08 4.52 -13.42
N GLU A 55 -4.62 5.38 -14.32
CA GLU A 55 -5.54 6.14 -15.17
C GLU A 55 -5.01 6.11 -16.62
N ALA A 56 -5.95 5.87 -17.54
CA ALA A 56 -5.87 6.02 -19.00
C ALA A 56 -4.97 5.06 -19.80
N ILE A 57 -5.55 3.95 -20.27
CA ILE A 57 -5.49 3.59 -21.69
C ILE A 57 -6.93 3.34 -22.14
N GLU A 58 -7.28 4.06 -23.21
CA GLU A 58 -8.49 4.04 -24.03
C GLU A 58 -9.12 2.66 -24.28
#